data_AF-A0AAV8VVZ5-F1
#
_entry.id   AF-A0AAV8VVZ5-F1
#
_cell.length_a   1.000
_cell.length_b   1.000
_cell.length_c   1.000
_cell.angle_alpha   90.00
_cell.angle_beta   90.00
_cell.angle_gamma   90.00
#
_symmetry.space_group_name_H-M   'P 1'
#
loop_
_entity.id
_entity.type
_entity.pdbx_description
1 polymer ?
#
loop_
_entity_poly.entity_id
_entity_poly.type
_entity_poly.pdbx_seq_one_letter_code
_entity_poly.pdbx_strand_id
1 'polypeptide(L)'
;MPPPKANIRIHDVNPFLQAVRDFLLGRKHTLALRFQDALSTRSPPPPVLPDGPAHKLSANYYYTRDARREVFPPVIIAPVPKQIEGGETSLKRITPGKVYQWD
;
A
#
# COMPACT_ATOMS: atom_id res chain seq x y z
N MET A 1 -19.73 -12.99 -7.43
CA MET A 1 -20.82 -13.08 -6.44
C MET A 1 -20.21 -13.57 -5.14
N PRO A 2 -20.26 -12.80 -4.02
CA PRO A 2 -19.81 -13.35 -2.74
C PRO A 2 -20.68 -14.57 -2.39
N PRO A 3 -20.11 -15.63 -1.80
CA PRO A 3 -20.88 -16.81 -1.42
C PRO A 3 -22.00 -16.41 -0.43
N PRO A 4 -23.17 -17.09 -0.47
CA PRO A 4 -24.24 -16.85 0.48
C PRO A 4 -23.71 -17.03 1.90
N LYS A 5 -24.02 -16.08 2.80
CA LYS A 5 -23.62 -16.15 4.20
C LYS A 5 -24.25 -17.40 4.81
N ALA A 6 -23.41 -18.39 5.12
CA ALA A 6 -23.87 -19.59 5.82
C ALA A 6 -24.51 -19.17 7.15
N ASN A 7 -25.64 -19.80 7.52
CA ASN A 7 -26.24 -19.63 8.83
C ASN A 7 -25.37 -20.37 9.86
N ILE A 8 -24.35 -19.66 10.34
CA ILE A 8 -23.32 -20.19 11.22
C ILE A 8 -23.77 -19.99 12.66
N ARG A 9 -23.88 -21.09 13.40
CA ARG A 9 -24.13 -21.06 14.85
C ARG A 9 -22.83 -20.72 15.58
N ILE A 10 -22.62 -19.44 15.81
CA ILE A 10 -21.48 -18.96 16.61
C ILE A 10 -21.77 -19.24 18.09
N HIS A 11 -20.81 -19.86 18.78
CA HIS A 11 -20.89 -20.07 20.23
C HIS A 11 -20.64 -18.75 20.98
N ASP A 12 -21.68 -18.24 21.64
CA ASP A 12 -21.62 -17.12 22.58
C ASP A 12 -22.20 -17.56 23.94
N VAL A 13 -22.17 -16.68 24.93
CA VAL A 13 -22.72 -16.91 26.27
C VAL A 13 -24.25 -17.11 26.23
N ASN A 14 -24.84 -17.59 27.34
CA ASN A 14 -26.29 -17.75 27.48
C ASN A 14 -27.03 -16.44 27.11
N PRO A 15 -28.14 -16.48 26.35
CA PRO A 15 -28.96 -15.31 26.00
C PRO A 15 -29.23 -14.32 27.14
N PHE A 16 -29.43 -14.80 28.38
CA PHE A 16 -29.59 -13.93 29.54
C PHE A 16 -28.36 -13.04 29.78
N LEU A 17 -27.16 -13.62 29.74
CA LEU A 17 -25.91 -12.88 29.92
C LEU A 17 -25.62 -11.96 28.72
N GLN A 18 -26.04 -12.34 27.51
CA GLN A 18 -25.95 -11.46 26.35
C GLN A 18 -26.77 -10.19 26.55
N ALA A 19 -28.01 -10.32 27.06
CA ALA A 19 -28.88 -9.18 27.33
C ALA A 19 -28.30 -8.25 28.42
N VAL A 20 -27.75 -8.81 29.51
CA VAL A 20 -27.07 -8.02 30.54
C VAL A 20 -25.86 -7.27 29.97
N ARG A 21 -25.05 -7.94 29.15
CA ARG A 21 -23.88 -7.34 28.48
C ARG A 21 -24.27 -6.21 27.55
N ASP A 22 -25.27 -6.42 26.71
CA ASP A 22 -25.72 -5.41 25.73
C ASP A 22 -26.35 -4.21 26.43
N PHE A 23 -27.07 -4.43 27.54
CA PHE A 23 -27.63 -3.37 28.37
C PHE A 23 -26.52 -2.50 29.01
N LEU A 24 -25.53 -3.13 29.66
CA LEU A 24 -24.42 -2.41 30.30
C LEU A 24 -23.51 -1.69 29.29
N LEU A 25 -23.39 -2.21 28.07
CA LEU A 25 -22.61 -1.59 26.99
C LEU A 25 -23.37 -0.47 26.25
N GLY A 26 -24.69 -0.37 26.40
CA GLY A 26 -25.53 0.57 25.64
C GLY A 26 -25.56 0.30 24.12
N ARG A 27 -25.09 -0.87 23.69
CA ARG A 27 -25.03 -1.29 22.28
C ARG A 27 -24.98 -2.81 22.19
N LYS A 28 -25.31 -3.34 21.01
CA LYS A 28 -25.09 -4.76 20.71
C LYS A 28 -23.60 -5.08 20.76
N HIS A 29 -23.25 -6.11 21.53
CA HIS A 29 -21.87 -6.56 21.63
C HIS A 29 -21.40 -7.17 20.31
N THR A 30 -20.20 -6.77 19.89
CA THR A 30 -19.51 -7.30 18.72
C THR A 30 -18.45 -8.31 19.19
N LEU A 31 -18.62 -9.59 18.86
CA LEU A 31 -17.69 -10.64 19.24
C LEU A 31 -16.31 -10.41 18.61
N ALA A 32 -15.28 -10.27 19.45
CA ALA A 32 -13.89 -10.11 18.99
C ALA A 32 -13.17 -11.45 18.74
N LEU A 33 -13.76 -12.56 19.22
CA LEU A 33 -13.21 -13.89 19.01
C LEU A 33 -13.39 -14.33 17.56
N ARG A 34 -12.41 -15.08 17.07
CA ARG A 34 -12.42 -15.62 15.72
C ARG A 34 -12.95 -17.05 15.76
N PHE A 35 -14.03 -17.29 15.03
CA PHE A 35 -14.66 -18.60 14.92
C PHE A 35 -14.27 -19.27 13.62
N GLN A 36 -14.15 -20.60 13.63
CA GLN A 36 -13.69 -21.39 12.48
C GLN A 36 -14.49 -21.11 11.22
N ASP A 37 -15.81 -20.97 11.34
CA ASP A 37 -16.73 -20.78 10.22
C ASP A 37 -16.66 -19.36 9.61
N ALA A 38 -16.14 -18.39 10.35
CA ALA A 38 -15.92 -17.01 9.89
C ALA A 38 -14.48 -16.78 9.41
N LEU A 39 -13.61 -17.78 9.57
CA LEU A 39 -12.22 -17.73 9.16
C LEU A 39 -12.02 -18.48 7.85
N SER A 40 -11.02 -18.06 7.08
CA SER A 40 -10.51 -18.87 5.98
C SER A 40 -9.86 -20.15 6.50
N THR A 41 -9.85 -21.19 5.65
CA THR A 41 -9.16 -22.45 5.96
C THR A 41 -7.67 -22.21 6.23
N ARG A 42 -7.08 -22.98 7.16
CA ARG A 42 -5.64 -22.99 7.43
C ARG A 42 -4.83 -23.68 6.33
N SER A 43 -5.47 -24.54 5.55
CA SER A 43 -4.87 -25.26 4.43
C SER A 43 -5.68 -24.93 3.16
N PRO A 44 -5.41 -23.79 2.52
CA PRO A 44 -6.03 -23.45 1.25
C PRO A 44 -5.47 -24.34 0.12
N PRO A 45 -6.24 -24.55 -0.96
CA PRO A 45 -5.71 -25.21 -2.16
C PRO A 45 -4.57 -24.38 -2.77
N PRO A 46 -3.64 -25.01 -3.52
CA PRO A 46 -2.57 -24.28 -4.18
C PRO A 46 -3.14 -23.24 -5.17
N PRO A 47 -2.74 -21.96 -5.07
CA PRO A 47 -3.24 -20.92 -5.98
C PRO A 47 -2.55 -21.00 -7.35
N VAL A 48 -3.26 -20.58 -8.39
CA VAL A 48 -2.67 -20.28 -9.72
C VAL A 48 -2.52 -18.77 -9.81
N LEU A 49 -1.29 -18.28 -9.67
CA LEU A 49 -0.99 -16.85 -9.73
C LEU A 49 -0.85 -16.38 -11.19
N PRO A 50 -1.32 -15.17 -11.54
CA PRO A 50 -1.09 -14.61 -12.85
C PRO A 50 0.39 -14.26 -13.04
N ASP A 51 0.82 -14.31 -14.28
CA ASP A 51 2.18 -13.97 -14.66
C ASP A 51 2.47 -12.47 -14.59
N GLY A 52 3.75 -12.14 -14.39
CA GLY A 52 4.23 -10.77 -14.46
C GLY A 52 4.28 -10.20 -15.88
N PRO A 53 4.41 -8.88 -16.04
CA PRO A 53 4.38 -8.21 -17.35
C PRO A 53 5.54 -8.59 -18.28
N ALA A 54 6.61 -9.14 -17.72
CA ALA A 54 7.78 -9.62 -18.46
C ALA A 54 7.71 -11.12 -18.79
N HIS A 55 6.58 -11.80 -18.61
CA HIS A 55 6.41 -13.19 -19.08
C HIS A 55 5.93 -13.20 -20.55
N LYS A 56 6.79 -12.71 -21.45
CA LYS A 56 6.52 -12.63 -22.90
C LYS A 56 7.50 -13.53 -23.65
N LEU A 57 6.99 -14.25 -24.66
CA LEU A 57 7.77 -15.19 -25.48
C LEU A 57 8.70 -14.49 -26.50
N SER A 58 8.35 -13.28 -26.94
CA SER A 58 9.09 -12.50 -27.93
C SER A 58 9.15 -11.02 -27.56
N ALA A 59 10.07 -10.27 -28.17
CA ALA A 59 10.26 -8.84 -27.94
C ALA A 59 10.41 -8.47 -26.43
N ASN A 60 11.19 -9.26 -25.69
CA ASN A 60 11.32 -9.15 -24.24
C ASN A 60 12.77 -9.27 -23.76
N TYR A 61 13.67 -8.60 -24.50
CA TYR A 61 15.08 -8.58 -24.12
C TYR A 61 15.28 -7.84 -22.80
N TYR A 62 16.11 -8.39 -21.92
CA TYR A 62 16.33 -7.79 -20.60
C TYR A 62 16.94 -6.38 -20.69
N TYR A 63 17.78 -6.11 -21.69
CA TYR A 63 18.47 -4.82 -21.83
C TYR A 63 17.52 -3.62 -22.02
N THR A 64 16.31 -3.82 -22.55
CA THR A 64 15.34 -2.73 -22.76
C THR A 64 14.54 -2.38 -21.50
N ARG A 65 14.70 -3.14 -20.41
CA ARG A 65 13.95 -2.98 -19.16
C ARG A 65 14.85 -3.02 -17.92
N ASP A 66 16.16 -2.95 -18.11
CA ASP A 66 17.12 -3.01 -17.02
C ASP A 66 17.36 -1.61 -16.43
N ALA A 67 16.41 -1.15 -15.61
CA ALA A 67 16.50 0.15 -14.93
C ALA A 67 17.76 0.29 -14.06
N ARG A 68 18.38 -0.82 -13.62
CA ARG A 68 19.65 -0.78 -12.87
C ARG A 68 20.80 -0.20 -13.69
N ARG A 69 20.76 -0.36 -15.02
CA ARG A 69 21.77 0.17 -15.96
C ARG A 69 21.43 1.54 -16.51
N GLU A 70 20.21 2.00 -16.29
CA GLU A 70 19.75 3.35 -16.66
C GLU A 70 20.16 4.41 -15.62
N VAL A 71 20.64 3.99 -14.45
CA VAL A 71 21.12 4.90 -13.41
C VAL A 71 22.46 5.50 -13.83
N PHE A 72 22.47 6.82 -14.04
CA PHE A 72 23.68 7.60 -14.30
C PHE A 72 24.22 8.22 -13.01
N PRO A 73 25.54 8.52 -12.95
CA PRO A 73 26.10 9.34 -11.89
C PRO A 73 25.37 10.69 -11.77
N PRO A 74 25.29 11.28 -10.56
CA PRO A 74 24.62 12.56 -10.37
C PRO A 74 25.31 13.67 -11.17
N VAL A 75 24.52 14.58 -11.72
CA VAL A 75 25.02 15.76 -12.43
C VAL A 75 25.60 16.75 -11.42
N ILE A 76 26.87 17.12 -11.60
CA ILE A 76 27.56 18.12 -10.76
C ILE A 76 27.22 19.51 -11.30
N ILE A 77 26.40 20.27 -10.57
CA ILE A 77 25.92 21.61 -10.97
C ILE A 77 26.97 22.69 -10.67
N ALA A 78 27.80 22.50 -9.64
CA ALA A 78 28.85 23.43 -9.22
C ALA A 78 30.14 22.68 -8.88
N PRO A 79 31.00 22.34 -9.86
CA PRO A 79 32.36 21.86 -9.58
C PRO A 79 33.21 22.98 -8.98
N VAL A 80 34.32 22.63 -8.30
CA VAL A 80 35.26 23.54 -7.60
C VAL A 80 35.26 24.95 -8.20
N PRO A 81 34.97 26.01 -7.40
CA PRO A 81 34.66 27.32 -7.94
C PRO A 81 35.84 27.85 -8.78
N LYS A 82 35.62 27.99 -10.09
CA LYS A 82 36.44 28.90 -10.90
C LYS A 82 36.07 30.31 -10.45
N GLN A 83 37.04 31.01 -9.88
CA GLN A 83 36.93 32.42 -9.52
C GLN A 83 36.54 33.23 -10.76
N ILE A 84 35.35 33.84 -10.77
CA ILE A 84 34.91 34.77 -11.81
C ILE A 84 34.43 36.07 -11.15
N GLU A 85 34.85 37.16 -11.79
CA GLU A 85 34.81 38.57 -11.41
C GLU A 85 33.40 39.11 -11.12
N GLY A 86 33.38 40.11 -10.23
CA GLY A 86 32.18 40.75 -9.72
C GLY A 86 31.48 41.65 -10.74
N GLY A 87 30.17 41.43 -10.89
CA GLY A 87 29.23 42.33 -11.53
C GLY A 87 27.81 41.99 -11.07
N GLU A 88 27.10 42.97 -10.51
CA GLU A 88 25.74 42.77 -9.98
C GLU A 88 24.73 42.62 -11.12
N THR A 89 24.05 41.46 -11.18
CA THR A 89 22.87 41.24 -12.02
C THR A 89 21.73 40.73 -11.14
N SER A 90 20.51 41.25 -11.35
CA SER A 90 19.35 40.89 -10.56
C SER A 90 18.84 39.48 -10.92
N LEU A 91 19.14 38.49 -10.07
CA LEU A 91 18.74 37.10 -10.28
C LEU A 91 17.28 36.87 -9.80
N LYS A 92 16.47 36.22 -10.64
CA LYS A 92 15.12 35.78 -10.26
C LYS A 92 15.21 34.66 -9.23
N ARG A 93 14.52 34.79 -8.08
CA ARG A 93 14.45 33.72 -7.07
C ARG A 93 13.65 32.54 -7.62
N ILE A 94 14.22 31.34 -7.52
CA ILE A 94 13.60 30.07 -7.95
C ILE A 94 13.25 29.26 -6.70
N THR A 95 12.03 28.74 -6.61
CA THR A 95 11.63 27.77 -5.57
C THR A 95 11.77 26.34 -6.11
N PRO A 96 12.13 25.33 -5.29
CA PRO A 96 12.29 23.94 -5.75
C PRO A 96 11.03 23.30 -6.35
N GLY A 97 9.84 23.81 -6.01
CA GLY A 97 8.57 23.29 -6.50
C GLY A 97 7.41 24.26 -6.26
N LYS A 98 6.21 23.84 -6.64
CA LYS A 98 4.96 24.55 -6.35
C LYS A 98 4.54 24.32 -4.90
N VAL A 99 4.01 25.35 -4.24
CA VAL A 99 3.40 25.23 -2.91
C VAL A 99 1.97 24.72 -3.09
N TYR A 100 1.64 23.59 -2.47
CA TYR A 100 0.28 23.04 -2.47
C TYR A 100 -0.36 23.32 -1.11
N GLN A 101 -1.57 23.90 -1.14
CA GLN A 101 -2.46 23.95 0.02
C GLN A 101 -3.31 22.69 0.00
N TRP A 102 -3.30 21.95 1.10
CA TRP A 102 -3.99 20.68 1.27
C TRP A 102 -5.36 20.95 1.90
N ASP A 103 -6.20 21.71 1.21
CA ASP A 103 -7.60 21.98 1.55
C ASP A 103 -8.48 21.88 0.30
#